data_AF-A0A1M5JB27-F1
#
_entry.id   AF-A0A1M5JB27-F1
#
_cell.length_a   1.000
_cell.length_b   1.000
_cell.length_c   1.000
_cell.angle_alpha   90.00
_cell.angle_beta   90.00
_cell.angle_gamma   90.00
#
_symmetry.space_group_name_H-M   'P 1'
#
loop_
_entity.id
_entity.type
_entity.pdbx_description
1 polymer ?
#
loop_
_entity_poly.entity_id
_entity_poly.type
_entity_poly.pdbx_seq_one_letter_code
_entity_poly.pdbx_strand_id
1 'polypeptide(L)'
;MFLPTIYWQDGKRTKQFLEMLVDDLMIDYSITQQSGKSSNIDLGANTAKVLAKYRSGSENIQQIEGKVSKSDSALFKDLYTIMEEKGMIQKLIGFDESIWNQLKLGEFVELTGEFKQSPAELVFSSMMDMLEQFKGFFESAETKEEFDLASSVLRFKKATIIIQPYIDEETNYKFFTSLDTDNFVEDRYDLEGEFTILAKIKRIYKPHQKIDLVKFLPGKLKVNKKQLLTFLPEIQKSDEILFEVDDINEESFEIKGPVIELTPIAIYQE
;
A
#
# COMPACT_ATOMS: atom_id res chain seq x y z
N MET A 1 7.17 16.01 16.19
CA MET A 1 6.81 15.39 14.91
C MET A 1 5.40 14.86 15.01
N PHE A 2 4.48 15.43 14.23
CA PHE A 2 3.18 14.84 13.96
C PHE A 2 3.40 13.49 13.27
N LEU A 3 2.53 12.52 13.54
CA LEU A 3 2.49 11.28 12.78
C LEU A 3 1.80 11.62 11.44
N PRO A 4 2.45 11.40 10.29
CA PRO A 4 1.78 11.58 9.01
C PRO A 4 0.60 10.61 8.92
N THR A 5 -0.46 11.01 8.22
CA THR A 5 -1.63 10.15 8.02
C THR A 5 -1.22 9.03 7.07
N ILE A 6 -1.25 7.79 7.56
CA ILE A 6 -0.87 6.60 6.77
C ILE A 6 -2.11 6.10 6.04
N TYR A 7 -2.04 6.07 4.71
CA TYR A 7 -3.10 5.56 3.84
C TYR A 7 -2.88 4.10 3.47
N TRP A 8 -1.62 3.68 3.40
CA TRP A 8 -1.23 2.31 3.06
C TRP A 8 0.07 1.91 3.75
N GLN A 9 0.17 0.68 4.24
CA GLN A 9 1.41 0.16 4.83
C GLN A 9 1.55 -1.36 4.67
N ASP A 10 2.72 -1.82 4.22
CA ASP A 10 3.08 -3.24 4.28
C ASP A 10 3.70 -3.59 5.64
N GLY A 11 2.84 -3.92 6.62
CA GLY A 11 3.27 -4.28 7.97
C GLY A 11 4.30 -5.42 8.02
N LYS A 12 4.20 -6.40 7.10
CA LYS A 12 5.17 -7.50 7.02
C LYS A 12 6.55 -7.01 6.60
N ARG A 13 6.62 -6.16 5.57
CA ARG A 13 7.89 -5.57 5.13
C ARG A 13 8.46 -4.61 6.17
N THR A 14 7.63 -3.79 6.79
CA THR A 14 8.06 -2.87 7.84
C THR A 14 8.75 -3.66 8.96
N LYS A 15 8.11 -4.74 9.43
CA LYS A 15 8.69 -5.63 10.43
C LYS A 15 9.98 -6.29 9.94
N GLN A 16 10.01 -6.82 8.72
CA GLN A 16 11.20 -7.43 8.14
C GLN A 16 12.39 -6.46 8.10
N PHE A 17 12.17 -5.21 7.68
CA PHE A 17 13.25 -4.21 7.63
C PHE A 17 13.70 -3.78 9.03
N LEU A 18 12.77 -3.66 9.98
CA LEU A 18 13.12 -3.40 11.38
C LEU A 18 13.98 -4.52 11.97
N GLU A 19 13.62 -5.78 11.76
CA GLU A 19 14.37 -6.95 12.21
C GLU A 19 15.78 -7.02 11.61
N MET A 20 15.97 -6.48 10.40
CA MET A 20 17.29 -6.38 9.77
C MET A 20 18.15 -5.23 10.33
N LEU A 21 17.53 -4.22 10.94
CA LEU A 21 18.20 -3.00 11.40
C LEU A 21 18.42 -2.97 12.92
N VAL A 22 17.69 -3.79 13.67
CA VAL A 22 17.67 -3.85 15.14
C VAL A 22 17.79 -5.30 15.59
N ASP A 23 18.85 -5.61 16.35
CA ASP A 23 19.14 -6.99 16.81
C ASP A 23 18.15 -7.51 17.86
N ASP A 24 17.46 -6.63 18.61
CA ASP A 24 16.50 -6.98 19.68
C ASP A 24 15.21 -6.16 19.57
N LEU A 25 14.41 -6.47 18.54
CA LEU A 25 13.15 -5.78 18.27
C LEU A 25 12.04 -6.29 19.22
N MET A 26 11.72 -5.53 20.27
CA MET A 26 10.54 -5.79 21.09
C MET A 26 9.25 -5.36 20.37
N ILE A 27 8.47 -6.35 19.91
CA ILE A 27 7.19 -6.16 19.21
C ILE A 27 5.99 -6.38 20.14
N ASP A 28 6.15 -7.29 21.11
CA ASP A 28 5.10 -7.76 21.99
C ASP A 28 5.43 -7.44 23.45
N TYR A 29 4.46 -6.87 24.17
CA TYR A 29 4.54 -6.61 25.60
C TYR A 29 3.52 -7.45 26.35
N SER A 30 3.95 -8.11 27.42
CA SER A 30 3.04 -8.74 28.38
C SER A 30 2.77 -7.78 29.53
N ILE A 31 1.51 -7.39 29.70
CA ILE A 31 1.08 -6.58 30.85
C ILE A 31 0.45 -7.52 31.85
N THR A 32 1.09 -7.65 33.02
CA THR A 32 0.52 -8.27 34.22
C THR A 32 0.06 -7.18 35.16
N GLN A 33 -1.26 -7.04 35.32
CA GLN A 33 -1.85 -6.09 36.27
C GLN A 33 -2.23 -6.81 37.56
N GLN A 34 -1.50 -6.56 38.65
CA GLN A 34 -1.83 -7.05 39.98
C GLN A 34 -2.50 -5.94 40.79
N SER A 35 -3.82 -6.00 40.95
CA SER A 35 -4.55 -5.10 41.84
C SER A 35 -4.54 -5.68 43.26
N GLY A 36 -3.54 -5.28 44.06
CA GLY A 36 -3.40 -5.66 45.46
C GLY A 36 -3.00 -4.46 46.31
N LYS A 37 -3.72 -4.23 47.40
CA LYS A 37 -3.46 -3.17 48.39
C LYS A 37 -2.03 -3.33 48.94
N SER A 38 -1.20 -2.32 48.68
CA SER A 38 0.23 -2.23 49.01
C SER A 38 1.14 -3.21 48.27
N SER A 39 1.95 -2.68 47.35
CA SER A 39 3.32 -3.16 47.15
C SER A 39 4.15 -2.08 46.48
N ASN A 40 5.38 -1.96 46.96
CA ASN A 40 6.45 -1.23 46.29
C ASN A 40 6.58 -1.75 44.86
N ILE A 41 6.60 -0.82 43.91
CA ILE A 41 6.96 -1.12 42.53
C ILE A 41 8.49 -1.32 42.53
N ASP A 42 8.94 -2.57 42.48
CA ASP A 42 10.32 -2.84 42.10
C ASP A 42 10.49 -2.46 40.62
N LEU A 43 11.16 -1.31 40.44
CA LEU A 43 11.63 -0.81 39.16
C LEU A 43 12.80 -1.69 38.68
N GLY A 44 12.48 -2.76 37.97
CA GLY A 44 13.41 -3.39 37.04
C GLY A 44 13.50 -2.53 35.77
N ALA A 45 14.69 -2.00 35.49
CA ALA A 45 14.98 -1.15 34.34
C ALA A 45 14.66 -1.86 33.01
N ASN A 46 13.67 -1.36 32.29
CA ASN A 46 13.93 -0.64 31.03
C ASN A 46 12.66 0.11 30.57
N THR A 47 12.92 1.24 29.94
CA THR A 47 12.05 2.39 29.75
C THR A 47 10.99 2.19 28.67
N ALA A 48 9.72 2.45 29.04
CA ALA A 48 8.70 3.24 28.31
C ALA A 48 7.29 2.83 28.75
N LYS A 49 6.86 3.29 29.93
CA LYS A 49 5.49 3.05 30.46
C LYS A 49 4.56 4.18 29.98
N VAL A 50 3.62 3.85 29.08
CA VAL A 50 2.40 4.65 28.91
C VAL A 50 1.39 4.15 29.93
N LEU A 51 1.13 4.97 30.96
CA LEU A 51 0.18 4.70 32.05
C LEU A 51 -1.22 5.22 31.67
N ALA A 52 -2.09 4.36 31.15
CA ALA A 52 -3.52 4.64 31.09
C ALA A 52 -4.16 4.35 32.47
N LYS A 53 -4.60 5.39 33.16
CA LYS A 53 -5.11 5.32 34.54
C LYS A 53 -6.64 5.26 34.55
N TYR A 54 -7.23 4.07 34.42
CA TYR A 54 -8.65 3.88 34.68
C TYR A 54 -8.89 3.59 36.17
N ARG A 55 -9.70 4.44 36.81
CA ARG A 55 -10.10 4.32 38.21
C ARG A 55 -11.52 3.75 38.24
N SER A 56 -11.64 2.45 38.50
CA SER A 56 -12.92 1.82 38.82
C SER A 56 -12.75 1.08 40.15
N GLY A 57 -13.54 1.47 41.14
CA GLY A 57 -13.54 0.86 42.46
C GLY A 57 -14.54 -0.29 42.52
N SER A 58 -14.05 -1.50 42.77
CA SER A 58 -14.80 -2.63 43.36
C SER A 58 -13.83 -3.81 43.49
N GLU A 59 -13.79 -4.43 44.67
CA GLU A 59 -12.90 -5.53 45.02
C GLU A 59 -13.26 -6.82 44.25
N ASN A 60 -12.39 -7.20 43.31
CA ASN A 60 -12.16 -8.56 42.85
C ASN A 60 -10.73 -8.60 42.26
N ILE A 61 -9.89 -9.51 42.73
CA ILE A 61 -8.54 -9.70 42.19
C ILE A 61 -8.69 -10.48 40.87
N GLN A 62 -8.74 -9.76 39.76
CA GLN A 62 -8.60 -10.35 38.42
C GLN A 62 -7.15 -10.14 37.97
N GLN A 63 -6.44 -11.25 37.75
CA GLN A 63 -5.18 -11.25 37.01
C GLN A 63 -5.55 -11.20 35.53
N ILE A 64 -5.41 -10.03 34.92
CA ILE A 64 -5.56 -9.86 33.48
C ILE A 64 -4.16 -9.89 32.89
N GLU A 65 -3.86 -10.99 32.19
CA GLU A 65 -2.69 -11.08 31.32
C GLU A 65 -3.09 -10.59 29.93
N GLY A 66 -2.57 -9.43 29.55
CA GLY A 66 -2.81 -8.83 28.24
C GLY A 66 -1.53 -8.83 27.42
N LYS A 67 -1.56 -9.42 26.23
CA LYS A 67 -0.51 -9.25 25.23
C LYS A 67 -0.84 -8.01 24.41
N VAL A 68 0.02 -7.00 24.45
CA VAL A 68 -0.12 -5.76 23.66
C VAL A 68 0.97 -5.76 22.61
N SER A 69 0.60 -5.79 21.34
CA SER A 69 1.54 -5.60 20.23
C SER A 69 1.62 -4.13 19.86
N LYS A 70 2.79 -3.69 19.37
CA LYS A 70 2.87 -2.38 18.70
C LYS A 70 1.93 -2.35 17.50
N SER A 71 1.29 -1.20 17.25
CA SER A 71 0.53 -0.99 16.01
C SER A 71 1.48 -0.87 14.81
N ASP A 72 0.97 -1.18 13.62
CA ASP A 72 1.75 -1.09 12.38
C ASP A 72 2.29 0.33 12.15
N SER A 73 1.49 1.37 12.43
CA SER A 73 1.93 2.76 12.33
C SER A 73 3.10 3.09 13.29
N ALA A 74 3.12 2.50 14.48
CA ALA A 74 4.22 2.66 15.42
C ALA A 74 5.49 1.97 14.92
N LEU A 75 5.36 0.77 14.36
CA LEU A 75 6.48 0.06 13.72
C LEU A 75 7.02 0.87 12.53
N PHE A 76 6.16 1.44 11.70
CA PHE A 76 6.59 2.28 10.58
C PHE A 76 7.37 3.50 11.06
N LYS A 77 6.88 4.18 12.11
CA LYS A 77 7.58 5.32 12.70
C LYS A 77 8.98 4.93 13.20
N ASP A 78 9.09 3.82 13.92
CA ASP A 78 10.37 3.32 14.41
C ASP A 78 11.32 3.04 13.23
N LEU A 79 10.82 2.39 12.17
CA LEU A 79 11.59 2.08 10.98
C LEU A 79 12.08 3.35 10.29
N TYR A 80 11.17 4.28 10.03
CA TYR A 80 11.44 5.55 9.37
C TYR A 80 12.51 6.34 10.12
N THR A 81 12.37 6.46 11.45
CA THR A 81 13.33 7.17 12.30
C THR A 81 14.73 6.57 12.20
N ILE A 82 14.85 5.24 12.33
CA ILE A 82 16.15 4.55 12.24
C ILE A 82 16.79 4.71 10.86
N MET A 83 15.99 4.60 9.79
CA MET A 83 16.49 4.72 8.43
C MET A 83 16.91 6.16 8.11
N GLU A 84 16.17 7.16 8.59
CA GLU A 84 16.51 8.57 8.45
C GLU A 84 17.80 8.91 9.24
N GLU A 85 17.91 8.49 10.50
CA GLU A 85 19.11 8.68 11.32
C GLU A 85 20.36 8.05 10.71
N LYS A 86 20.22 6.89 10.06
CA LYS A 86 21.31 6.21 9.34
C LYS A 86 21.58 6.76 7.95
N GLY A 87 20.81 7.75 7.48
CA GLY A 87 20.94 8.33 6.13
C GLY A 87 20.66 7.33 5.01
N MET A 88 19.79 6.34 5.26
CA MET A 88 19.46 5.29 4.30
C MET A 88 18.35 5.69 3.31
N ILE A 89 17.60 6.75 3.62
CA ILE A 89 16.49 7.24 2.78
C ILE A 89 17.01 8.39 1.91
N GLN A 90 16.91 8.21 0.60
CA GLN A 90 17.12 9.30 -0.35
C GLN A 90 15.79 10.00 -0.65
N LYS A 91 15.64 11.23 -0.15
CA LYS A 91 14.46 12.06 -0.42
C LYS A 91 14.56 12.66 -1.83
N LEU A 92 13.55 12.42 -2.66
CA LEU A 92 13.50 12.87 -4.05
C LEU A 92 12.80 14.23 -4.18
N ILE A 93 13.18 15.19 -3.34
CA ILE A 93 12.66 16.56 -3.37
C ILE A 93 13.39 17.35 -4.46
N GLY A 94 12.65 18.02 -5.35
CA GLY A 94 13.25 18.73 -6.49
C GLY A 94 13.85 17.76 -7.52
N PHE A 95 13.12 16.69 -7.82
CA PHE A 95 13.57 15.59 -8.65
C PHE A 95 13.94 16.06 -10.07
N ASP A 96 15.14 15.73 -10.53
CA ASP A 96 15.65 16.11 -11.84
C ASP A 96 16.39 14.93 -12.53
N GLU A 97 16.91 15.14 -13.74
CA GLU A 97 17.69 14.14 -14.46
C GLU A 97 18.97 13.73 -13.71
N SER A 98 19.58 14.64 -12.94
CA SER A 98 20.80 14.34 -12.19
C SER A 98 20.51 13.36 -11.05
N ILE A 99 19.39 13.53 -10.35
CA ILE A 99 18.91 12.63 -9.30
C ILE A 99 18.50 11.31 -9.92
N TRP A 100 17.77 11.33 -11.05
CA TRP A 100 17.39 10.12 -11.77
C TRP A 100 18.60 9.21 -12.06
N ASN A 101 19.69 9.80 -12.55
CA ASN A 101 20.91 9.07 -12.91
C ASN A 101 21.70 8.55 -11.70
N GLN A 102 21.44 9.06 -10.50
CA GLN A 102 22.09 8.60 -9.27
C GLN A 102 21.38 7.40 -8.64
N LEU A 103 20.11 7.17 -8.97
CA LEU A 103 19.30 6.10 -8.40
C LEU A 103 19.82 4.71 -8.75
N LYS A 104 19.91 3.83 -7.74
CA LYS A 104 20.37 2.45 -7.88
C LYS A 104 19.35 1.45 -7.36
N LEU A 105 19.46 0.24 -7.90
CA LEU A 105 18.68 -0.89 -7.44
C LEU A 105 18.94 -1.15 -5.96
N GLY A 106 17.86 -1.29 -5.20
CA GLY A 106 17.89 -1.59 -3.77
C GLY A 106 18.04 -0.39 -2.84
N GLU A 107 18.18 0.83 -3.36
CA GLU A 107 18.14 2.04 -2.53
C GLU A 107 16.73 2.30 -2.01
N PHE A 108 16.64 2.90 -0.82
CA PHE A 108 15.37 3.36 -0.26
C PHE A 108 15.17 4.82 -0.64
N VAL A 109 14.01 5.10 -1.21
CA VAL A 109 13.62 6.42 -1.69
C VAL A 109 12.34 6.86 -1.01
N GLU A 110 12.29 8.15 -0.72
CA GLU A 110 11.07 8.86 -0.33
C GLU A 110 10.70 9.79 -1.49
N LEU A 111 9.53 9.55 -2.09
CA LEU A 111 9.06 10.26 -3.27
C LEU A 111 7.69 10.87 -3.00
N THR A 112 7.55 12.15 -3.32
CA THR A 112 6.26 12.84 -3.36
C THR A 112 5.84 13.05 -4.81
N GLY A 113 4.58 12.81 -5.12
CA GLY A 113 4.06 12.95 -6.47
C GLY A 113 2.55 12.74 -6.56
N GLU A 114 2.05 12.81 -7.78
CA GLU A 114 0.65 12.53 -8.11
C GLU A 114 0.46 11.04 -8.36
N PHE A 115 -0.43 10.40 -7.60
CA PHE A 115 -0.76 8.98 -7.65
C PHE A 115 -1.98 8.80 -8.53
N LYS A 116 -1.86 7.90 -9.51
CA LYS A 116 -2.95 7.54 -10.43
C LYS A 116 -3.06 6.03 -10.53
N GLN A 117 -4.28 5.51 -10.50
CA GLN A 117 -4.48 4.10 -10.79
C GLN A 117 -4.10 3.79 -12.24
N SER A 118 -3.57 2.58 -12.46
CA SER A 118 -3.29 2.07 -13.79
C SER A 118 -4.59 1.98 -14.61
N PRO A 119 -4.62 2.44 -15.88
CA PRO A 119 -5.78 2.25 -16.74
C PRO A 119 -6.20 0.77 -16.88
N ALA A 120 -5.23 -0.16 -16.82
CA ALA A 120 -5.55 -1.59 -16.83
C ALA A 120 -6.31 -2.01 -15.57
N GLU A 121 -5.98 -1.42 -14.42
CA GLU A 121 -6.64 -1.69 -13.15
C GLU A 121 -8.07 -1.13 -13.17
N LEU A 122 -8.26 0.10 -13.63
CA LEU A 122 -9.57 0.76 -13.72
C LEU A 122 -10.55 -0.04 -14.59
N VAL A 123 -10.11 -0.46 -15.78
CA VAL A 123 -10.95 -1.28 -16.68
C VAL A 123 -11.27 -2.64 -16.06
N PHE A 124 -10.29 -3.25 -15.38
CA PHE A 124 -10.48 -4.53 -14.72
C PHE A 124 -11.39 -4.42 -13.49
N SER A 125 -11.31 -3.33 -12.72
CA SER A 125 -12.21 -3.05 -11.60
C SER A 125 -13.64 -2.91 -12.05
N SER A 126 -13.89 -2.06 -13.05
CA SER A 126 -15.23 -1.87 -13.59
C SER A 126 -15.82 -3.15 -14.19
N MET A 127 -14.98 -4.00 -14.82
CA MET A 127 -15.41 -5.30 -15.31
C MET A 127 -15.88 -6.21 -14.16
N MET A 128 -15.17 -6.25 -13.02
CA MET A 128 -15.60 -7.06 -11.89
C MET A 128 -16.83 -6.49 -11.20
N ASP A 129 -16.91 -5.17 -11.02
CA ASP A 129 -18.07 -4.52 -10.43
C ASP A 129 -19.33 -4.85 -11.25
N MET A 130 -19.22 -4.81 -12.58
CA MET A 130 -20.27 -5.26 -13.49
C MET A 130 -20.64 -6.73 -13.29
N LEU A 131 -19.65 -7.65 -13.22
CA LEU A 131 -19.90 -9.07 -12.95
C LEU A 131 -20.62 -9.30 -11.62
N GLU A 132 -20.27 -8.53 -10.58
CA GLU A 132 -20.94 -8.57 -9.28
C GLU A 132 -22.38 -8.08 -9.37
N GLN A 133 -22.66 -7.00 -10.11
CA GLN A 133 -24.01 -6.51 -10.34
C GLN A 133 -24.89 -7.53 -11.10
N PHE A 134 -24.32 -8.23 -12.07
CA PHE A 134 -25.04 -9.29 -12.81
C PHE A 134 -25.16 -10.61 -12.05
N LYS A 135 -24.43 -10.79 -10.93
CA LYS A 135 -24.52 -11.99 -10.09
C LYS A 135 -25.95 -12.30 -9.66
N GLY A 136 -26.73 -11.26 -9.35
CA GLY A 136 -28.16 -11.36 -9.00
C GLY A 136 -29.03 -11.98 -10.12
N PHE A 137 -28.62 -11.82 -11.38
CA PHE A 137 -29.30 -12.40 -12.54
C PHE A 137 -28.98 -13.89 -12.75
N PHE A 138 -27.78 -14.32 -12.32
CA PHE A 138 -27.30 -15.71 -12.42
C PHE A 138 -27.63 -16.55 -11.18
N GLU A 139 -28.28 -16.00 -10.14
CA GLU A 139 -28.63 -16.71 -8.90
C GLU A 139 -29.60 -17.90 -9.08
N SER A 140 -30.18 -18.10 -10.27
CA SER A 140 -31.10 -19.20 -10.57
C SER A 140 -30.44 -20.47 -11.13
N ALA A 141 -29.11 -20.51 -11.28
CA ALA A 141 -28.39 -21.67 -11.82
C ALA A 141 -27.35 -22.23 -10.81
N GLU A 142 -27.06 -23.54 -10.91
CA GLU A 142 -26.07 -24.32 -10.13
C GLU A 142 -24.64 -23.72 -10.13
N THR A 143 -24.39 -22.68 -10.92
CA THR A 143 -23.15 -21.91 -11.05
C THR A 143 -22.80 -21.01 -9.86
N LYS A 144 -23.60 -20.96 -8.79
CA LYS A 144 -23.38 -20.06 -7.64
C LYS A 144 -22.07 -20.35 -6.90
N GLU A 145 -21.75 -21.63 -6.68
CA GLU A 145 -20.50 -22.03 -5.99
C GLU A 145 -19.27 -21.77 -6.85
N GLU A 146 -19.32 -22.04 -8.16
CA GLU A 146 -18.21 -21.75 -9.07
C GLU A 146 -17.96 -20.24 -9.22
N PHE A 147 -19.02 -19.43 -9.23
CA PHE A 147 -18.91 -17.97 -9.31
C PHE A 147 -18.41 -17.35 -8.00
N ASP A 148 -18.82 -17.87 -6.83
CA ASP A 148 -18.29 -17.45 -5.53
C ASP A 148 -16.81 -17.85 -5.36
N LEU A 149 -16.42 -19.01 -5.87
CA LEU A 149 -15.02 -19.44 -5.88
C LEU A 149 -14.18 -18.58 -6.84
N ALA A 150 -14.70 -18.26 -8.03
CA ALA A 150 -14.03 -17.40 -9.00
C ALA A 150 -13.88 -15.95 -8.49
N SER A 151 -14.94 -15.37 -7.95
CA SER A 151 -14.92 -14.00 -7.40
C SER A 151 -14.05 -13.90 -6.15
N SER A 152 -14.02 -14.90 -5.27
CA SER A 152 -13.13 -14.91 -4.09
C SER A 152 -11.65 -15.07 -4.44
N VAL A 153 -11.32 -15.79 -5.53
CA VAL A 153 -9.96 -15.90 -6.07
C VAL A 153 -9.53 -14.60 -6.79
N LEU A 154 -10.49 -13.86 -7.35
CA LEU A 154 -10.27 -12.62 -8.11
C LEU A 154 -10.44 -11.34 -7.30
N ARG A 155 -10.82 -11.41 -6.02
CA ARG A 155 -10.78 -10.25 -5.12
C ARG A 155 -9.44 -9.56 -5.30
N PHE A 156 -9.51 -8.26 -5.55
CA PHE A 156 -8.44 -7.37 -6.02
C PHE A 156 -7.23 -7.33 -5.09
N LYS A 157 -6.50 -8.42 -4.86
CA LYS A 157 -5.40 -8.42 -3.88
C LYS A 157 -4.28 -7.47 -4.25
N LYS A 158 -4.29 -6.90 -5.45
CA LYS A 158 -3.29 -5.93 -5.88
C LYS A 158 -3.92 -4.82 -6.68
N ALA A 159 -3.51 -3.58 -6.40
CA ALA A 159 -3.78 -2.40 -7.20
C ALA A 159 -2.46 -1.87 -7.76
N THR A 160 -2.40 -1.65 -9.07
CA THR A 160 -1.21 -1.05 -9.70
C THR A 160 -1.35 0.47 -9.76
N ILE A 161 -0.43 1.18 -9.10
CA ILE A 161 -0.40 2.64 -9.03
C ILE A 161 0.79 3.18 -9.82
N ILE A 162 0.54 4.23 -10.60
CA ILE A 162 1.53 5.02 -11.32
C ILE A 162 1.71 6.32 -10.55
N ILE A 163 2.97 6.71 -10.34
CA ILE A 163 3.32 7.88 -9.56
C ILE A 163 4.08 8.82 -10.49
N GLN A 164 3.54 10.03 -10.66
CA GLN A 164 4.15 11.10 -11.42
C GLN A 164 4.88 12.03 -10.44
N PRO A 165 6.22 12.04 -10.42
CA PRO A 165 6.99 12.99 -9.61
C PRO A 165 6.73 14.42 -10.10
N TYR A 166 6.80 15.40 -9.19
CA TYR A 166 6.80 16.82 -9.56
C TYR A 166 8.18 17.19 -10.13
N ILE A 167 8.24 17.43 -11.44
CA ILE A 167 9.46 17.80 -12.19
C ILE A 167 9.10 18.95 -13.14
N ASP A 168 10.06 19.84 -13.38
CA ASP A 168 9.97 20.81 -14.47
C ASP A 168 9.88 20.11 -15.85
N GLU A 169 9.03 20.66 -16.72
CA GLU A 169 8.20 19.99 -17.74
C GLU A 169 8.90 19.19 -18.87
N GLU A 170 10.23 19.08 -18.91
CA GLU A 170 10.95 18.50 -20.06
C GLU A 170 11.09 16.97 -20.03
N THR A 171 10.95 16.32 -18.86
CA THR A 171 11.18 14.88 -18.72
C THR A 171 10.02 14.12 -18.08
N ASN A 172 9.46 13.16 -18.84
CA ASN A 172 8.35 12.30 -18.42
C ASN A 172 8.84 11.07 -17.63
N TYR A 173 9.52 11.31 -16.51
CA TYR A 173 9.91 10.24 -15.59
C TYR A 173 8.70 9.72 -14.83
N LYS A 174 8.60 8.41 -14.66
CA LYS A 174 7.50 7.76 -13.93
C LYS A 174 8.01 6.77 -12.91
N PHE A 175 7.24 6.58 -11.86
CA PHE A 175 7.39 5.45 -10.95
C PHE A 175 6.11 4.62 -10.99
N PHE A 176 6.20 3.34 -10.67
CA PHE A 176 5.00 2.53 -10.48
C PHE A 176 5.24 1.47 -9.41
N THR A 177 4.14 1.02 -8.82
CA THR A 177 4.14 0.03 -7.76
C THR A 177 2.87 -0.79 -7.80
N SER A 178 2.91 -2.00 -7.24
CA SER A 178 1.72 -2.79 -6.97
C SER A 178 1.50 -2.84 -5.46
N LEU A 179 0.37 -2.30 -5.01
CA LEU A 179 -0.07 -2.26 -3.63
C LEU A 179 -0.96 -3.44 -3.33
N ASP A 180 -0.86 -4.03 -2.14
CA ASP A 180 -1.81 -5.04 -1.69
C ASP A 180 -3.04 -4.35 -1.11
N THR A 181 -4.25 -4.70 -1.56
CA THR A 181 -5.48 -4.05 -1.07
C THR A 181 -5.77 -4.35 0.38
N ASP A 182 -5.28 -5.48 0.90
CA ASP A 182 -5.49 -5.86 2.30
C ASP A 182 -4.72 -4.95 3.28
N ASN A 183 -3.80 -4.13 2.76
CA ASN A 183 -2.92 -3.23 3.52
C ASN A 183 -3.35 -1.76 3.49
N PHE A 184 -4.50 -1.45 2.87
CA PHE A 184 -5.04 -0.09 2.89
C PHE A 184 -5.68 0.19 4.26
N VAL A 185 -5.44 1.40 4.78
CA VAL A 185 -6.05 1.88 6.03
C VAL A 185 -7.43 2.51 5.76
N GLU A 186 -7.57 3.12 4.58
CA GLU A 186 -8.80 3.77 4.08
C GLU A 186 -9.26 3.12 2.76
N ASP A 187 -10.28 3.68 2.08
CA ASP A 187 -10.77 3.11 0.83
C ASP A 187 -9.68 3.22 -0.27
N ARG A 188 -9.61 2.22 -1.15
CA ARG A 188 -8.62 2.16 -2.24
C ARG A 188 -8.79 3.30 -3.24
N TYR A 189 -9.99 3.83 -3.38
CA TYR A 189 -10.31 4.93 -4.29
C TYR A 189 -9.76 6.27 -3.78
N ASP A 190 -9.38 6.36 -2.50
CA ASP A 190 -8.82 7.59 -1.91
C ASP A 190 -7.33 7.78 -2.23
N LEU A 191 -6.67 6.77 -2.84
CA LEU A 191 -5.25 6.82 -3.20
C LEU A 191 -4.99 7.43 -4.60
N GLU A 192 -5.78 8.43 -4.96
CA GLU A 192 -5.57 9.29 -6.12
C GLU A 192 -5.30 10.73 -5.69
N GLY A 193 -4.30 11.36 -6.28
CA GLY A 193 -3.86 12.71 -5.90
C GLY A 193 -2.47 12.74 -5.28
N GLU A 194 -2.22 13.72 -4.41
CA GLU A 194 -0.87 14.02 -3.93
C GLU A 194 -0.51 13.22 -2.67
N PHE A 195 0.47 12.32 -2.79
CA PHE A 195 0.94 11.51 -1.66
C PHE A 195 2.47 11.40 -1.65
N THR A 196 2.98 10.96 -0.51
CA THR A 196 4.38 10.57 -0.33
C THR A 196 4.48 9.07 -0.13
N ILE A 197 5.42 8.42 -0.82
CA ILE A 197 5.72 7.00 -0.68
C ILE A 197 7.14 6.80 -0.16
N LEU A 198 7.28 5.95 0.86
CA LEU A 198 8.55 5.32 1.21
C LEU A 198 8.63 3.96 0.52
N ALA A 199 9.64 3.77 -0.32
CA ALA A 199 9.80 2.54 -1.08
C ALA A 199 11.27 2.16 -1.30
N LYS A 200 11.50 0.90 -1.65
CA LYS A 200 12.78 0.40 -2.14
C LYS A 200 12.76 0.27 -3.66
N ILE A 201 13.81 0.71 -4.34
CA ILE A 201 13.93 0.56 -5.80
C ILE A 201 14.08 -0.92 -6.14
N LYS A 202 13.10 -1.46 -6.87
CA LYS A 202 13.10 -2.86 -7.31
C LYS A 202 13.75 -3.03 -8.66
N ARG A 203 13.40 -2.15 -9.61
CA ARG A 203 13.86 -2.24 -10.99
C ARG A 203 13.84 -0.88 -11.66
N ILE A 204 14.85 -0.61 -12.48
CA ILE A 204 14.95 0.60 -13.30
C ILE A 204 14.82 0.19 -14.77
N TYR A 205 13.87 0.79 -15.47
CA TYR A 205 13.62 0.55 -16.89
C TYR A 205 14.14 1.72 -17.71
N LYS A 206 14.93 1.40 -18.73
CA LYS A 206 15.60 2.39 -19.60
C LYS A 206 14.61 3.04 -20.57
N PRO A 207 14.96 4.20 -21.16
CA PRO A 207 14.22 4.77 -22.28
C PRO A 207 13.93 3.73 -23.37
N HIS A 208 12.74 3.82 -23.98
CA HIS A 208 12.22 2.89 -25.01
C HIS A 208 11.86 1.47 -24.54
N GLN A 209 12.08 1.13 -23.27
CA GLN A 209 11.51 -0.11 -22.74
C GLN A 209 10.00 0.06 -22.51
N LYS A 210 9.23 -0.95 -22.91
CA LYS A 210 7.78 -1.00 -22.72
C LYS A 210 7.45 -1.96 -21.59
N ILE A 211 6.63 -1.51 -20.66
CA ILE A 211 6.10 -2.32 -19.56
C ILE A 211 4.61 -2.51 -19.81
N ASP A 212 4.17 -3.75 -19.79
CA ASP A 212 2.78 -4.12 -19.99
C ASP A 212 2.06 -4.18 -18.65
N LEU A 213 1.15 -3.23 -18.40
CA LEU A 213 0.44 -3.09 -17.13
C LEU A 213 -0.51 -4.26 -16.86
N VAL A 214 -0.99 -4.92 -17.91
CA VAL A 214 -1.88 -6.09 -17.80
C VAL A 214 -1.20 -7.25 -17.06
N LYS A 215 0.14 -7.33 -17.11
CA LYS A 215 0.92 -8.37 -16.40
C LYS A 215 0.91 -8.19 -14.88
N PHE A 216 0.52 -7.02 -14.40
CA PHE A 216 0.47 -6.68 -12.98
C PHE A 216 -0.94 -6.84 -12.38
N LEU A 217 -1.95 -7.13 -13.21
CA LEU A 217 -3.30 -7.43 -12.75
C LEU A 217 -3.31 -8.67 -11.84
N PRO A 218 -4.24 -8.71 -10.86
CA PRO A 218 -4.35 -9.82 -9.93
C PRO A 218 -4.69 -11.16 -10.63
N GLY A 219 -4.36 -12.27 -9.96
CA GLY A 219 -4.76 -13.62 -10.40
C GLY A 219 -3.91 -14.26 -11.50
N LYS A 220 -2.78 -13.66 -11.91
CA LYS A 220 -1.97 -14.14 -13.07
C LYS A 220 -2.82 -14.30 -14.33
N LEU A 221 -3.90 -13.54 -14.44
CA LEU A 221 -4.78 -13.62 -15.57
C LEU A 221 -4.00 -13.18 -16.82
N LYS A 222 -3.90 -14.07 -17.80
CA LYS A 222 -3.38 -13.75 -19.13
C LYS A 222 -4.50 -13.08 -19.92
N VAL A 223 -5.02 -11.96 -19.43
CA VAL A 223 -6.00 -11.19 -20.18
C VAL A 223 -5.29 -10.55 -21.37
N ASN A 224 -5.88 -10.64 -22.55
CA ASN A 224 -5.36 -9.92 -23.71
C ASN A 224 -5.84 -8.46 -23.65
N LYS A 225 -4.99 -7.50 -24.00
CA LYS A 225 -5.35 -6.07 -24.10
C LYS A 225 -6.63 -5.84 -24.90
N LYS A 226 -6.78 -6.58 -26.01
CA LYS A 226 -7.98 -6.51 -26.86
C LYS A 226 -9.26 -6.95 -26.14
N GLN A 227 -9.15 -7.90 -25.22
CA GLN A 227 -10.29 -8.33 -24.42
C GLN A 227 -10.66 -7.26 -23.39
N LEU A 228 -9.69 -6.59 -22.77
CA LEU A 228 -9.99 -5.45 -21.88
C LEU A 228 -10.69 -4.31 -22.64
N LEU A 229 -10.23 -4.00 -23.87
CA LEU A 229 -10.85 -2.96 -24.70
C LEU A 229 -12.30 -3.29 -25.10
N THR A 230 -12.65 -4.57 -25.26
CA THR A 230 -14.04 -4.95 -25.60
C THR A 230 -15.04 -4.64 -24.48
N PHE A 231 -14.57 -4.44 -23.24
CA PHE A 231 -15.43 -4.08 -22.11
C PHE A 231 -15.60 -2.56 -21.95
N LEU A 232 -14.75 -1.73 -22.55
CA LEU A 232 -14.87 -0.26 -22.47
C LEU A 232 -16.25 0.27 -22.89
N PRO A 233 -16.88 -0.20 -23.98
CA PRO A 233 -18.19 0.28 -24.39
C PRO A 233 -19.33 -0.14 -23.45
N GLU A 234 -19.14 -1.20 -22.66
CA GLU A 234 -20.12 -1.64 -21.66
C GLU A 234 -19.96 -0.82 -20.37
N ILE A 235 -18.72 -0.50 -20.00
CA ILE A 235 -18.32 0.41 -18.91
C ILE A 235 -18.86 1.83 -19.17
N GLN A 236 -18.73 2.37 -20.38
CA GLN A 236 -19.28 3.70 -20.73
C GLN A 236 -20.80 3.83 -20.58
N LYS A 237 -21.54 2.71 -20.56
CA LYS A 237 -23.01 2.72 -20.44
C LYS A 237 -23.50 2.69 -19.00
N SER A 238 -22.63 2.36 -18.04
CA SER A 238 -22.96 2.46 -16.63
C SER A 238 -22.69 3.88 -16.15
N ASP A 239 -23.75 4.59 -15.76
CA ASP A 239 -23.71 5.96 -15.22
C ASP A 239 -22.94 6.09 -13.88
N GLU A 240 -22.40 4.98 -13.35
CA GLU A 240 -21.70 4.92 -12.06
C GLU A 240 -20.17 5.10 -12.18
N ILE A 241 -19.64 5.33 -13.38
CA ILE A 241 -18.19 5.35 -13.61
C ILE A 241 -17.65 6.77 -13.69
N LEU A 242 -16.77 7.11 -12.75
CA LEU A 242 -16.24 8.46 -12.48
C LEU A 242 -14.99 8.85 -13.29
N PHE A 243 -14.52 8.03 -14.24
CA PHE A 243 -13.31 8.31 -15.01
C PHE A 243 -13.53 8.36 -16.52
N GLU A 244 -12.75 9.19 -17.21
CA GLU A 244 -12.83 9.41 -18.67
C GLU A 244 -12.34 8.17 -19.43
N VAL A 245 -13.27 7.30 -19.81
CA VAL A 245 -13.00 6.04 -20.53
C VAL A 245 -12.62 6.29 -22.00
N ASP A 246 -12.99 7.44 -22.55
CA ASP A 246 -12.92 7.77 -23.98
C ASP A 246 -11.48 7.83 -24.52
N ASP A 247 -10.49 8.05 -23.65
CA ASP A 247 -9.07 8.16 -24.01
C ASP A 247 -8.27 6.86 -23.79
N ILE A 248 -8.90 5.78 -23.33
CA ILE A 248 -8.23 4.50 -23.07
C ILE A 248 -8.07 3.70 -24.37
N ASN A 249 -6.82 3.48 -24.79
CA ASN A 249 -6.47 2.68 -25.97
C ASN A 249 -5.43 1.59 -25.63
N GLU A 250 -4.98 0.80 -26.62
CA GLU A 250 -4.00 -0.27 -26.41
C GLU A 250 -2.66 0.23 -25.81
N GLU A 251 -2.26 1.46 -26.14
CA GLU A 251 -1.06 2.09 -25.60
C GLU A 251 -1.23 2.55 -24.14
N SER A 252 -2.46 2.84 -23.70
CA SER A 252 -2.76 3.22 -22.31
C SER A 252 -2.46 2.09 -21.32
N PHE A 253 -2.39 0.84 -21.78
CA PHE A 253 -1.96 -0.32 -20.99
C PHE A 253 -0.43 -0.54 -21.00
N GLU A 254 0.34 0.37 -21.60
CA GLU A 254 1.79 0.33 -21.61
C GLU A 254 2.40 1.56 -20.94
N ILE A 255 3.37 1.34 -20.05
CA ILE A 255 4.26 2.42 -19.61
C ILE A 255 5.54 2.36 -20.45
N LYS A 256 5.81 3.44 -21.18
CA LYS A 256 7.07 3.66 -21.89
C LYS A 256 8.08 4.27 -20.92
N GLY A 257 9.27 3.68 -20.82
CA GLY A 257 10.35 4.21 -19.98
C GLY A 257 10.90 5.55 -20.50
N PRO A 258 11.61 6.32 -19.67
CA PRO A 258 12.23 5.91 -18.40
C PRO A 258 11.24 5.78 -17.23
N VAL A 259 11.30 4.65 -16.52
CA VAL A 259 10.36 4.35 -15.42
C VAL A 259 11.00 3.45 -14.37
N ILE A 260 10.67 3.64 -13.10
CA ILE A 260 11.17 2.84 -11.97
C ILE A 260 10.04 2.07 -11.30
N GLU A 261 10.25 0.77 -11.11
CA GLU A 261 9.39 -0.08 -10.30
C GLU A 261 9.84 -0.01 -8.84
N LEU A 262 8.88 0.35 -7.99
CA LEU A 262 9.07 0.49 -6.56
C LEU A 262 8.54 -0.74 -5.82
N THR A 263 9.18 -1.02 -4.69
CA THR A 263 8.70 -1.92 -3.67
C THR A 263 8.21 -1.06 -2.50
N PRO A 264 6.89 -0.90 -2.34
CA PRO A 264 6.30 0.05 -1.41
C PRO A 264 6.45 -0.45 0.03
N ILE A 265 6.71 0.46 0.97
CA ILE A 265 6.73 0.20 2.42
C ILE A 265 5.54 0.88 3.08
N ALA A 266 5.37 2.18 2.81
CA ALA A 266 4.22 2.95 3.26
C ALA A 266 3.90 4.09 2.28
N ILE A 267 2.62 4.49 2.25
CA ILE A 267 2.13 5.70 1.60
C ILE A 267 1.43 6.55 2.64
N TYR A 268 1.77 7.83 2.68
CA TYR A 268 1.32 8.77 3.69
C TYR A 268 1.25 10.20 3.15
N GLN A 269 0.57 11.06 3.90
CA GLN A 269 0.49 12.49 3.66
C GLN A 269 0.94 13.25 4.91
N GLU A 270 1.73 14.31 4.72
CA GLU A 270 2.18 15.23 5.78
C GLU A 270 1.17 16.33 6.10
#